data_AF-B3QP03-F1
#
_entry.id   AF-B3QP03-F1
#
_cell.length_a   1.000
_cell.length_b   1.000
_cell.length_c   1.000
_cell.angle_alpha   90.00
_cell.angle_beta   90.00
_cell.angle_gamma   90.00
#
_symmetry.space_group_name_H-M   'P 1'
#
loop_
_entity.id
_entity.type
_entity.pdbx_description
1 polymer ?
#
loop_
_entity_poly.entity_id
_entity_poly.type
_entity_poly.pdbx_seq_one_letter_code
_entity_poly.pdbx_strand_id
1 'polypeptide(L)'
;MTNKFDVKEQARDILEETLDMEAVVYLGKISDEMQQIFAGNPMPSFADVARIVTDYFTRDGRPTEFIEDWLRTADEHSKSRGLDETDRPKAILSDLGVFRFMWFLKERGLTEEQINIVLTGAVQQATDGQQGE
;
A
#
# COMPACT_ATOMS: atom_id res chain seq x y z
N MET A 1 4.27 25.74 10.21
CA MET A 1 3.04 24.92 10.18
C MET A 1 2.72 24.69 8.72
N THR A 2 3.22 23.61 8.14
CA THR A 2 2.86 23.20 6.77
C THR A 2 1.42 22.70 6.84
N ASN A 3 0.50 23.35 6.14
CA ASN A 3 -0.93 23.12 6.29
C ASN A 3 -1.32 21.72 5.79
N LYS A 4 -2.22 21.02 6.48
CA LYS A 4 -2.76 19.72 6.01
C LYS A 4 -3.39 19.79 4.60
N PHE A 5 -3.96 20.95 4.25
CA PHE A 5 -4.48 21.22 2.91
C PHE A 5 -3.38 21.25 1.83
N ASP A 6 -2.18 21.72 2.18
CA ASP A 6 -1.03 21.88 1.29
C ASP A 6 -0.54 20.52 0.78
N VAL A 7 -0.45 19.53 1.67
CA VAL A 7 0.07 18.19 1.34
C VAL A 7 -0.87 17.42 0.39
N LYS A 8 -2.19 17.60 0.52
CA LYS A 8 -3.17 16.95 -0.38
C LYS A 8 -3.12 17.54 -1.79
N GLU A 9 -3.06 18.86 -1.89
CA GLU A 9 -2.93 19.56 -3.16
C GLU A 9 -1.60 19.20 -3.82
N GLN A 10 -0.49 19.24 -3.07
CA GLN A 10 0.82 18.84 -3.57
C GLN A 10 0.86 17.37 -4.02
N ALA A 11 0.20 16.45 -3.30
CA ALA A 11 0.11 15.05 -3.70
C ALA A 11 -0.66 14.89 -5.03
N ARG A 12 -1.76 15.64 -5.21
CA ARG A 12 -2.53 15.64 -6.46
C ARG A 12 -1.68 16.18 -7.61
N ASP A 13 -1.02 17.31 -7.40
CA ASP A 13 -0.23 17.98 -8.44
C ASP A 13 0.94 17.08 -8.89
N ILE A 14 1.64 16.42 -7.95
CA ILE A 14 2.68 15.42 -8.26
C ILE A 14 2.14 14.29 -9.15
N LEU A 15 0.95 13.77 -8.83
CA LEU A 15 0.34 12.70 -9.60
C LEU A 15 -0.09 13.19 -11.00
N GLU A 16 -0.69 14.37 -11.12
CA GLU A 16 -1.13 14.94 -12.40
C GLU A 16 0.03 15.29 -13.33
N GLU A 17 1.16 15.75 -12.78
CA GLU A 17 2.36 16.08 -13.55
C GLU A 17 3.12 14.84 -14.03
N THR A 18 3.04 13.74 -13.27
CA THR A 18 3.87 12.54 -13.52
C THR A 18 3.10 11.39 -14.18
N LEU A 19 1.79 11.28 -13.91
CA LEU A 19 0.99 10.14 -14.35
C LEU A 19 0.10 10.49 -15.54
N ASP A 20 0.19 9.67 -16.58
CA ASP A 20 -0.78 9.67 -17.66
C ASP A 20 -2.09 8.99 -17.24
N MET A 21 -3.11 9.09 -18.10
CA MET A 21 -4.41 8.46 -17.85
C MET A 21 -4.29 6.93 -17.67
N GLU A 22 -3.35 6.28 -18.36
CA GLU A 22 -3.12 4.85 -18.23
C GLU A 22 -2.58 4.50 -16.83
N ALA A 23 -1.66 5.30 -16.31
CA ALA A 23 -1.14 5.17 -14.96
C ALA A 23 -2.23 5.33 -13.89
N VAL A 24 -3.11 6.33 -14.05
CA VAL A 24 -4.24 6.54 -13.14
C VAL A 24 -5.19 5.33 -13.16
N VAL A 25 -5.48 4.78 -14.34
CA VAL A 25 -6.28 3.55 -14.46
C VAL A 25 -5.60 2.37 -13.77
N TYR A 26 -4.27 2.26 -13.86
CA TYR A 26 -3.53 1.19 -13.19
C TYR A 26 -3.55 1.33 -11.65
N LEU A 27 -3.41 2.56 -11.12
CA LEU A 27 -3.59 2.82 -9.69
C LEU A 27 -4.99 2.43 -9.19
N GLY A 28 -6.02 2.69 -10.01
CA GLY A 28 -7.38 2.23 -9.76
C GLY A 28 -7.46 0.71 -9.64
N LYS A 29 -6.82 -0.03 -10.56
CA LYS A 29 -6.76 -1.49 -10.50
C LYS A 29 -6.07 -2.02 -9.24
N ILE A 30 -4.97 -1.41 -8.81
CA ILE A 30 -4.31 -1.79 -7.54
C ILE A 30 -5.28 -1.61 -6.38
N SER A 31 -5.99 -0.47 -6.32
CA SER A 31 -7.01 -0.21 -5.29
C SER A 31 -8.11 -1.26 -5.30
N ASP A 32 -8.70 -1.55 -6.46
CA ASP A 32 -9.80 -2.49 -6.62
C ASP A 32 -9.39 -3.92 -6.22
N GLU A 33 -8.20 -4.36 -6.62
CA GLU A 33 -7.67 -5.66 -6.24
C GLU A 33 -7.44 -5.77 -4.73
N MET A 34 -6.89 -4.73 -4.10
CA MET A 34 -6.71 -4.71 -2.65
C MET A 34 -8.06 -4.73 -1.93
N GLN A 35 -9.07 -4.00 -2.42
CA GLN A 35 -10.43 -4.06 -1.88
C GLN A 35 -11.02 -5.47 -2.00
N GLN A 36 -10.84 -6.15 -3.13
CA GLN A 36 -11.29 -7.53 -3.32
C GLN A 36 -10.58 -8.50 -2.36
N ILE A 37 -9.26 -8.31 -2.16
CA ILE A 37 -8.49 -9.11 -1.18
C ILE A 37 -9.06 -8.93 0.22
N PHE A 38 -9.30 -7.69 0.68
CA PHE A 38 -9.87 -7.45 2.00
C PHE A 38 -11.31 -7.93 2.13
N ALA A 39 -12.14 -7.78 1.09
CA ALA A 39 -13.52 -8.26 1.09
C ALA A 39 -13.58 -9.81 1.16
N GLY A 40 -12.67 -10.49 0.46
CA GLY A 40 -12.57 -11.96 0.49
C GLY A 40 -11.92 -12.52 1.75
N ASN A 41 -11.22 -11.68 2.52
CA ASN A 41 -10.47 -12.10 3.72
C ASN A 41 -10.69 -11.08 4.85
N PRO A 42 -11.92 -10.99 5.43
CA PRO A 42 -12.24 -9.98 6.43
C PRO A 42 -11.49 -10.17 7.75
N MET A 43 -11.11 -11.41 8.07
CA MET A 43 -10.26 -11.79 9.22
C MET A 43 -9.17 -12.75 8.72
N PRO A 44 -8.14 -12.23 8.03
CA PRO A 44 -7.12 -13.08 7.43
C PRO A 44 -6.27 -13.74 8.53
N SER A 45 -5.95 -15.01 8.37
CA SER A 45 -4.91 -15.66 9.16
C SER A 45 -3.53 -15.38 8.55
N PHE A 46 -2.46 -15.63 9.31
CA PHE A 46 -1.10 -15.56 8.75
C PHE A 46 -0.89 -16.47 7.53
N ALA A 47 -1.57 -17.63 7.50
CA ALA A 47 -1.50 -18.55 6.37
C ALA A 47 -2.17 -17.96 5.12
N ASP A 48 -3.29 -17.25 5.28
CA ASP A 48 -3.96 -16.55 4.18
C ASP A 48 -3.06 -15.46 3.61
N VAL A 49 -2.44 -14.67 4.49
CA VAL A 49 -1.50 -13.61 4.10
C VAL A 49 -0.30 -14.19 3.35
N ALA A 50 0.34 -15.22 3.89
CA ALA A 50 1.48 -15.87 3.26
C ALA A 50 1.13 -16.38 1.86
N ARG A 51 -0.04 -17.01 1.69
CA ARG A 51 -0.53 -17.47 0.38
C ARG A 51 -0.75 -16.29 -0.58
N ILE A 52 -1.46 -15.25 -0.17
CA ILE A 52 -1.78 -14.09 -1.02
C ILE A 52 -0.51 -13.37 -1.47
N VAL A 53 0.41 -13.12 -0.54
CA VAL A 53 1.69 -12.44 -0.81
C VAL A 53 2.56 -13.29 -1.74
N THR A 54 2.63 -14.60 -1.48
CA THR A 54 3.40 -15.54 -2.32
C THR A 54 2.83 -15.60 -3.73
N ASP A 55 1.51 -15.74 -3.87
CA ASP A 55 0.82 -15.76 -5.17
C ASP A 55 1.10 -14.48 -5.96
N TYR A 56 1.06 -13.32 -5.30
CA TYR A 56 1.36 -12.02 -5.93
C TYR A 56 2.81 -11.96 -6.44
N PHE A 57 3.77 -12.16 -5.54
CA PHE A 57 5.19 -11.98 -5.88
C PHE A 57 5.71 -13.06 -6.84
N THR A 58 5.15 -14.26 -6.79
CA THR A 58 5.47 -15.31 -7.77
C THR A 58 5.01 -14.92 -9.17
N ARG A 59 3.81 -14.31 -9.30
CA ARG A 59 3.32 -13.79 -10.59
C ARG A 59 4.13 -12.59 -11.08
N ASP A 60 4.67 -11.80 -10.16
CA ASP A 60 5.60 -10.69 -10.42
C ASP A 60 7.03 -11.17 -10.76
N GLY A 61 7.28 -12.49 -10.73
CA GLY A 61 8.58 -13.08 -11.07
C GLY A 61 9.64 -12.94 -9.98
N ARG A 62 9.25 -12.68 -8.73
CA ARG A 62 10.19 -12.60 -7.60
C ARG A 62 10.60 -14.00 -7.12
N PRO A 63 11.86 -14.18 -6.68
CA PRO A 63 12.34 -15.46 -6.16
C PRO A 63 11.76 -15.75 -4.78
N THR A 64 11.68 -17.03 -4.41
CA THR A 64 11.13 -17.47 -3.12
C THR A 64 11.85 -16.83 -1.93
N GLU A 65 13.18 -16.66 -1.99
CA GLU A 65 13.92 -16.05 -0.87
C GLU A 65 13.49 -14.60 -0.62
N PHE A 66 13.15 -13.84 -1.67
CA PHE A 66 12.63 -12.49 -1.52
C PHE A 66 11.27 -12.48 -0.83
N ILE A 67 10.40 -13.43 -1.18
CA ILE A 67 9.05 -13.54 -0.61
C ILE A 67 9.12 -13.86 0.88
N GLU A 68 9.97 -14.81 1.26
CA GLU A 68 10.22 -15.18 2.65
C GLU A 68 10.77 -14.00 3.46
N ASP A 69 11.75 -13.28 2.91
CA ASP A 69 12.33 -12.11 3.56
C ASP A 69 11.33 -10.96 3.71
N TRP A 70 10.50 -10.73 2.69
CA TRP A 70 9.45 -9.71 2.72
C TRP A 70 8.41 -10.02 3.80
N LEU A 71 7.92 -11.27 3.86
CA LEU A 71 6.94 -11.71 4.87
C LEU A 71 7.50 -11.59 6.28
N ARG A 72 8.76 -12.01 6.48
CA ARG A 72 9.46 -11.88 7.76
C ARG A 72 9.59 -10.41 8.17
N THR A 73 10.02 -9.55 7.26
CA THR A 73 10.18 -8.11 7.51
C THR A 73 8.85 -7.46 7.85
N ALA A 74 7.78 -7.78 7.12
CA ALA A 74 6.45 -7.24 7.40
C ALA A 74 5.90 -7.70 8.76
N ASP A 75 6.13 -8.98 9.13
CA ASP A 75 5.77 -9.51 10.45
C ASP A 75 6.55 -8.81 11.57
N GLU A 76 7.88 -8.68 11.44
CA GLU A 76 8.73 -7.95 12.41
C GLU A 76 8.30 -6.49 12.56
N HIS A 77 7.99 -5.82 11.45
CA HIS A 77 7.50 -4.46 11.44
C HIS A 77 6.15 -4.34 12.16
N SER A 78 5.21 -5.25 11.90
CA SER A 78 3.90 -5.28 12.58
C SER A 78 4.04 -5.51 14.09
N LYS A 79 4.96 -6.39 14.53
CA LYS A 79 5.30 -6.60 15.96
C LYS A 79 5.90 -5.37 16.59
N SER A 80 6.80 -4.68 15.88
CA SER A 80 7.45 -3.46 16.39
C SER A 80 6.47 -2.33 16.68
N ARG A 81 5.31 -2.32 15.98
CA ARG A 81 4.20 -1.38 16.20
C ARG A 81 3.27 -1.78 17.35
N GLY A 82 3.53 -2.91 18.02
CA GLY A 82 2.73 -3.41 19.13
C GLY A 82 1.39 -4.00 18.71
N LEU A 83 1.22 -4.38 17.43
CA LEU A 83 0.01 -5.03 16.96
C LEU A 83 -0.10 -6.44 17.53
N ASP A 84 -1.31 -6.80 17.94
CA ASP A 84 -1.60 -8.13 18.46
C ASP A 84 -1.67 -9.18 17.34
N GLU A 85 -1.70 -10.46 17.72
CA GLU A 85 -1.65 -11.55 16.75
C GLU A 85 -2.84 -11.55 15.77
N THR A 86 -3.97 -10.96 16.18
CA THR A 86 -5.21 -10.90 15.40
C THR A 86 -5.20 -9.79 14.36
N ASP A 87 -4.54 -8.65 14.65
CA ASP A 87 -4.48 -7.50 13.74
C ASP A 87 -3.27 -7.55 12.80
N ARG A 88 -2.20 -8.26 13.17
CA ARG A 88 -0.97 -8.40 12.35
C ARG A 88 -1.25 -8.86 10.91
N PRO A 89 -2.04 -9.93 10.65
CA PRO A 89 -2.29 -10.37 9.28
C PRO A 89 -2.92 -9.28 8.40
N LYS A 90 -3.86 -8.52 8.96
CA LYS A 90 -4.52 -7.42 8.24
C LYS A 90 -3.53 -6.29 7.95
N ALA A 91 -2.65 -5.96 8.91
CA ALA A 91 -1.61 -4.96 8.71
C ALA A 91 -0.61 -5.37 7.63
N ILE A 92 -0.21 -6.65 7.55
CA ILE A 92 0.70 -7.13 6.52
C ILE A 92 0.06 -7.07 5.12
N LEU A 93 -1.23 -7.37 4.98
CA LEU A 93 -1.94 -7.15 3.70
C LEU A 93 -2.01 -5.67 3.31
N SER A 94 -2.16 -4.77 4.29
CA SER A 94 -2.07 -3.33 4.03
C SER A 94 -0.67 -2.94 3.55
N ASP A 95 0.39 -3.49 4.17
CA ASP A 95 1.78 -3.27 3.75
C ASP A 95 2.02 -3.80 2.31
N LEU A 96 1.38 -4.90 1.91
CA LEU A 96 1.40 -5.37 0.52
C LEU A 96 0.79 -4.32 -0.42
N GLY A 97 -0.39 -3.79 -0.09
CA GLY A 97 -1.02 -2.73 -0.88
C GLY A 97 -0.12 -1.51 -1.04
N VAL A 98 0.42 -0.99 0.08
CA VAL A 98 1.35 0.15 0.08
C VAL A 98 2.59 -0.13 -0.77
N PHE A 99 3.18 -1.32 -0.63
CA PHE A 99 4.32 -1.73 -1.45
C PHE A 99 4.00 -1.66 -2.95
N ARG A 100 2.85 -2.19 -3.37
CA ARG A 100 2.42 -2.17 -4.77
C ARG A 100 2.26 -0.75 -5.30
N PHE A 101 1.66 0.13 -4.50
CA PHE A 101 1.55 1.56 -4.84
C PHE A 101 2.92 2.23 -4.97
N MET A 102 3.79 2.07 -3.98
CA MET A 102 5.13 2.66 -3.98
C MET A 102 5.97 2.19 -5.17
N TRP A 103 5.95 0.88 -5.44
CA TRP A 103 6.68 0.29 -6.54
C TRP A 103 6.21 0.86 -7.88
N PHE A 104 4.90 0.92 -8.09
CA PHE A 104 4.32 1.50 -9.30
C PHE A 104 4.73 2.97 -9.50
N LEU A 105 4.64 3.80 -8.45
CA LEU A 105 5.03 5.21 -8.54
C LEU A 105 6.54 5.35 -8.84
N LYS A 106 7.37 4.51 -8.24
CA LYS A 106 8.81 4.48 -8.51
C LYS A 106 9.11 4.11 -9.96
N GLU A 107 8.40 3.13 -10.54
CA GLU A 107 8.55 2.76 -11.95
C GLU A 107 8.14 3.87 -12.92
N ARG A 108 7.25 4.77 -12.49
CA ARG A 108 6.86 5.98 -13.24
C ARG A 108 7.79 7.16 -13.02
N GLY A 109 8.89 6.98 -12.29
CA GLY A 109 9.95 7.98 -12.13
C GLY A 109 9.75 8.94 -10.97
N LEU A 110 8.77 8.71 -10.08
CA LEU A 110 8.64 9.51 -8.86
C LEU A 110 9.83 9.25 -7.93
N THR A 111 10.37 10.32 -7.36
CA THR A 111 11.42 10.25 -6.33
C THR A 111 10.86 9.74 -5.01
N GLU A 112 11.72 9.27 -4.12
CA GLU A 112 11.32 8.83 -2.78
C GLU A 112 10.60 9.94 -1.99
N GLU A 113 11.03 11.19 -2.14
CA GLU A 113 10.38 12.34 -1.53
C GLU A 113 8.95 12.54 -2.07
N GLN A 114 8.77 12.49 -3.40
CA GLN A 114 7.45 12.60 -4.03
C GLN A 114 6.53 11.45 -3.61
N ILE A 115 7.04 10.22 -3.55
CA ILE A 115 6.27 9.06 -3.09
C ILE A 115 5.82 9.26 -1.64
N ASN A 116 6.70 9.76 -0.76
CA ASN A 116 6.34 10.04 0.63
C ASN A 116 5.23 11.10 0.75
N ILE A 117 5.26 12.15 -0.07
CA ILE A 117 4.21 13.18 -0.12
C ILE A 117 2.88 12.57 -0.58
N VAL A 118 2.90 11.77 -1.66
CA VAL A 118 1.71 11.10 -2.19
C VAL A 118 1.08 10.16 -1.16
N LEU A 119 1.88 9.32 -0.50
CA LEU A 119 1.39 8.42 0.55
C LEU A 119 0.81 9.19 1.73
N THR A 120 1.47 10.26 2.16
CA THR A 120 0.99 11.10 3.26
C THR A 120 -0.36 11.74 2.90
N GLY A 121 -0.50 12.24 1.67
CA GLY A 121 -1.77 12.78 1.16
C GLY A 121 -2.87 11.72 1.14
N ALA A 122 -2.58 10.51 0.67
CA ALA A 122 -3.54 9.40 0.63
C ALA A 122 -4.02 8.99 2.04
N VAL A 123 -3.11 8.89 3.00
CA VAL A 123 -3.45 8.59 4.40
C VAL A 123 -4.36 9.68 4.98
N GLN A 124 -4.03 10.96 4.75
CA GLN A 124 -4.87 12.07 5.22
C GLN A 124 -6.26 12.10 4.56
N GLN A 125 -6.37 11.67 3.30
CA GLN A 125 -7.66 11.54 2.63
C GLN A 125 -8.51 10.43 3.26
N ALA A 126 -7.91 9.28 3.55
CA ALA A 126 -8.58 8.16 4.20
C ALA A 126 -9.07 8.52 5.62
N THR A 127 -8.26 9.25 6.41
CA THR A 127 -8.64 9.66 7.77
C THR A 127 -9.68 10.78 7.80
N ASP A 128 -9.60 11.74 6.87
CA ASP A 128 -10.57 12.85 6.83
C ASP A 128 -11.93 12.38 6.29
N GLY A 129 -11.95 11.37 5.41
CA GLY A 129 -13.18 10.71 4.97
C GLY A 129 -13.93 9.97 6.08
N GLN A 130 -13.24 9.57 7.16
CA GLN A 130 -13.87 8.95 8.34
C GLN A 130 -14.39 9.96 9.37
N GLN A 131 -14.08 11.26 9.25
CA GLN A 131 -14.60 12.31 10.14
C GLN A 131 -15.82 13.05 9.55
N GLY A 132 -16.28 12.66 8.36
CA GLY A 132 -17.37 13.29 7.61
C GLY A 132 -18.66 12.48 7.50
N GLU A 133 -18.78 11.34 8.19
CA GLU A 133 -20.02 10.55 8.30
C GLU A 133 -20.58 10.56 9.74
#